data_AF-T0GKN3-F1
#
_entry.id   AF-T0GKN3-F1
#
_cell.length_a   1.000
_cell.length_b   1.000
_cell.length_c   1.000
_cell.angle_alpha   90.00
_cell.angle_beta   90.00
_cell.angle_gamma   90.00
#
_symmetry.space_group_name_H-M   'P 1'
#
loop_
_entity.id
_entity.type
_entity.pdbx_description
1 polymer ?
#
loop_
_entity_poly.entity_id
_entity_poly.type
_entity_poly.pdbx_seq_one_letter_code
_entity_poly.pdbx_strand_id
1 'polypeptide(L)'
;MPPADFEIAPLARLLSAYAGRDARRHRLLWALDRRMAALAAATSEPMIGQIRLAWWGQALEDESGVEGRGEPLIDAMRAAGIAPPPGLVPWLNGWEALLGDADLAAFAAGRGGGLFRALAGRE
;
A
#
# COMPACT_ATOMS: atom_id res chain seq x y z
N MET A 1 -3.58 -9.82 20.77
CA MET A 1 -4.59 -9.03 20.02
C MET A 1 -4.90 -9.79 18.74
N PRO A 2 -6.17 -10.09 18.40
CA PRO A 2 -6.46 -10.60 17.06
C PRO A 2 -5.90 -9.63 16.01
N PRO A 3 -5.45 -10.11 14.84
CA PRO A 3 -5.02 -9.19 13.78
C PRO A 3 -6.16 -8.22 13.49
N ALA A 4 -5.86 -6.94 13.31
CA ALA A 4 -6.85 -5.99 12.82
C ALA A 4 -7.34 -6.51 11.46
N ASP A 5 -8.63 -6.81 11.35
CA ASP A 5 -9.25 -7.16 10.08
C ASP A 5 -9.37 -5.88 9.27
N PHE A 6 -8.35 -5.59 8.47
CA PHE A 6 -8.39 -4.47 7.54
C PHE A 6 -9.44 -4.72 6.47
N GLU A 7 -10.30 -3.73 6.25
CA GLU A 7 -11.29 -3.81 5.19
C GLU A 7 -10.58 -3.91 3.83
N ILE A 8 -10.89 -4.95 3.05
CA ILE A 8 -10.39 -5.14 1.69
C ILE A 8 -11.54 -5.53 0.76
N ALA A 9 -11.42 -5.16 -0.52
CA ALA A 9 -12.47 -5.38 -1.51
C ALA A 9 -12.80 -6.89 -1.67
N PRO A 10 -14.04 -7.27 -2.04
CA PRO A 10 -14.43 -8.67 -2.20
C PRO A 10 -13.51 -9.47 -3.14
N LEU A 11 -13.10 -8.89 -4.27
CA LEU A 11 -12.15 -9.51 -5.19
C LEU A 11 -10.79 -9.74 -4.51
N ALA A 12 -10.25 -8.76 -3.79
CA ALA A 12 -9.00 -8.89 -3.05
C ALA A 12 -9.08 -9.98 -1.97
N ARG A 13 -10.24 -10.12 -1.29
CA ARG A 13 -10.49 -11.20 -0.32
C ARG A 13 -10.44 -12.57 -0.99
N LEU A 14 -11.10 -12.71 -2.15
CA LEU A 14 -11.09 -13.94 -2.93
C LEU A 14 -9.67 -14.30 -3.37
N LEU A 15 -8.95 -13.37 -3.98
CA LEU A 15 -7.56 -13.58 -4.43
C LEU A 15 -6.63 -13.95 -3.26
N SER A 16 -6.79 -13.31 -2.11
CA SER A 16 -6.00 -13.62 -0.91
C SER A 16 -6.30 -15.03 -0.37
N ALA A 17 -7.53 -15.53 -0.51
CA ALA A 17 -7.88 -16.89 -0.09
C ALA A 17 -7.16 -17.96 -0.93
N TYR A 18 -6.86 -17.67 -2.20
CA TYR A 18 -6.10 -18.56 -3.09
C TYR A 18 -4.57 -18.45 -2.92
N ALA A 19 -4.06 -17.55 -2.10
CA ALA A 19 -2.63 -17.36 -1.88
C ALA A 19 -2.00 -18.39 -0.91
N GLY A 20 -2.79 -19.32 -0.37
CA GLY A 20 -2.31 -20.35 0.56
C GLY A 20 -1.65 -19.74 1.80
N ARG A 21 -0.38 -20.10 2.05
CA ARG A 21 0.41 -19.61 3.18
C ARG A 21 0.62 -18.09 3.16
N ASP A 22 0.56 -17.47 1.97
CA ASP A 22 0.79 -16.02 1.79
C ASP A 22 -0.49 -15.19 1.96
N ALA A 23 -1.62 -15.82 2.30
CA ALA A 23 -2.91 -15.15 2.45
C ALA A 23 -2.88 -13.94 3.41
N ARG A 24 -2.16 -14.04 4.54
CA ARG A 24 -2.02 -12.92 5.49
C ARG A 24 -1.26 -11.74 4.86
N ARG A 25 -0.15 -12.02 4.19
CA ARG A 25 0.66 -11.03 3.48
C ARG A 25 -0.17 -10.35 2.39
N HIS A 26 -0.88 -11.12 1.57
CA HIS A 26 -1.73 -10.59 0.50
C HIS A 26 -2.82 -9.66 1.05
N ARG A 27 -3.48 -10.02 2.16
CA ARG A 27 -4.50 -9.15 2.79
C ARG A 27 -3.91 -7.81 3.22
N LEU A 28 -2.72 -7.80 3.81
CA LEU A 28 -2.05 -6.55 4.22
C LEU A 28 -1.67 -5.68 3.01
N LEU A 29 -1.17 -6.29 1.93
CA LEU A 29 -0.85 -5.56 0.69
C LEU A 29 -2.10 -4.96 0.04
N TRP A 30 -3.20 -5.71 -0.02
CA TRP A 30 -4.48 -5.20 -0.52
C TRP A 30 -5.06 -4.10 0.38
N ALA A 31 -4.84 -4.18 1.69
CA ALA A 31 -5.25 -3.12 2.62
C ALA A 31 -4.44 -1.83 2.38
N LEU A 32 -3.13 -1.95 2.12
CA LEU A 32 -2.29 -0.81 1.75
C LEU A 32 -2.76 -0.18 0.43
N ASP A 33 -3.04 -1.00 -0.59
CA ASP A 33 -3.55 -0.50 -1.88
C ASP A 33 -4.83 0.32 -1.69
N ARG A 34 -5.78 -0.22 -0.92
CA ARG A 34 -7.05 0.45 -0.62
C ARG A 34 -6.84 1.74 0.18
N ARG A 35 -5.89 1.77 1.11
CA ARG A 35 -5.54 2.95 1.89
C ARG A 35 -5.00 4.07 1.01
N MET A 36 -4.13 3.74 0.06
CA MET A 36 -3.61 4.70 -0.92
C MET A 36 -4.70 5.19 -1.87
N ALA A 37 -5.57 4.29 -2.34
CA ALA A 37 -6.73 4.63 -3.16
C ALA A 37 -7.66 5.64 -2.45
N ALA A 38 -7.97 5.38 -1.16
CA ALA A 38 -8.80 6.25 -0.35
C ALA A 38 -8.14 7.61 -0.10
N LEU A 39 -6.82 7.63 0.10
CA LEU A 39 -6.04 8.86 0.27
C LEU A 39 -6.08 9.71 -1.00
N ALA A 40 -5.80 9.12 -2.17
CA ALA A 40 -5.84 9.80 -3.45
C ALA A 40 -7.25 10.34 -3.75
N ALA A 41 -8.29 9.51 -3.57
CA ALA A 41 -9.68 9.90 -3.81
C ALA A 41 -10.19 11.01 -2.88
N ALA A 42 -9.69 11.07 -1.64
CA ALA A 42 -10.09 12.09 -0.66
C ALA A 42 -9.28 13.40 -0.77
N THR A 43 -8.30 13.47 -1.69
CA THR A 43 -7.44 14.65 -1.84
C THR A 43 -7.98 15.57 -2.91
N SER A 44 -8.22 16.84 -2.56
CA SER A 44 -8.59 17.88 -3.52
C SER A 44 -7.42 18.79 -3.92
N GLU A 45 -6.42 18.92 -3.05
CA GLU A 45 -5.21 19.71 -3.28
C GLU A 45 -4.03 18.77 -3.60
N PRO A 46 -3.53 18.72 -4.85
CA PRO A 46 -2.53 17.73 -5.26
C PRO A 46 -1.30 17.68 -4.37
N MET A 47 -0.76 18.86 -4.02
CA MET A 47 0.42 18.99 -3.14
C MET A 47 0.22 18.32 -1.78
N ILE A 48 -0.98 18.41 -1.21
CA ILE A 48 -1.30 17.76 0.08
C ILE A 48 -1.34 16.25 -0.06
N GLY A 49 -1.85 15.73 -1.19
CA GLY A 49 -1.82 14.30 -1.49
C GLY A 49 -0.39 13.78 -1.61
N GLN A 50 0.47 14.51 -2.32
CA GLN A 50 1.89 14.16 -2.49
C GLN A 50 2.61 14.09 -1.14
N ILE A 51 2.44 15.09 -0.28
CA ILE A 51 3.02 15.10 1.07
C ILE A 51 2.55 13.88 1.88
N ARG A 52 1.27 13.53 1.82
CA ARG A 52 0.72 12.39 2.56
C ARG A 52 1.23 11.05 1.99
N LEU A 53 1.30 10.89 0.67
CA LEU A 53 1.86 9.69 0.03
C LEU A 53 3.35 9.53 0.33
N ALA A 54 4.11 10.62 0.28
CA ALA A 54 5.53 10.63 0.65
C ALA A 54 5.71 10.20 2.12
N TRP A 55 4.89 10.74 3.04
CA TRP A 55 4.90 10.31 4.43
C TRP A 55 4.64 8.81 4.59
N TRP A 56 3.68 8.24 3.84
CA TRP A 56 3.43 6.79 3.85
C TRP A 56 4.64 5.97 3.39
N GLY A 57 5.35 6.43 2.36
CA GLY A 57 6.59 5.81 1.91
C GLY A 57 7.65 5.81 3.01
N GLN A 58 7.92 6.99 3.58
CA GLN A 58 8.91 7.14 4.65
C GLN A 58 8.58 6.30 5.89
N ALA A 59 7.30 6.27 6.29
CA ALA A 59 6.86 5.50 7.44
C ALA A 59 6.95 3.97 7.22
N LEU A 60 6.81 3.49 5.99
CA LEU A 60 6.98 2.07 5.65
C LEU A 60 8.46 1.68 5.47
N GLU A 61 9.31 2.62 5.07
CA GLU A 61 10.76 2.45 4.91
C GLU A 61 11.53 2.60 6.24
N ASP A 62 10.96 3.29 7.24
CA ASP A 62 11.62 3.50 8.53
C ASP A 62 11.82 2.19 9.32
N GLU A 63 13.07 1.74 9.35
CA GLU A 63 13.54 0.57 10.10
C GLU A 63 13.57 0.80 11.62
N SER A 64 13.70 2.05 12.08
CA SER A 64 13.74 2.37 13.51
C SER A 64 12.39 2.15 14.21
N GLY A 65 11.32 2.06 13.43
CA GLY A 65 9.97 1.82 13.93
C GLY A 65 9.38 3.03 14.67
N VAL A 66 9.91 4.23 14.42
CA VAL A 66 9.49 5.48 15.08
C VAL A 66 8.45 6.19 14.21
N GLU A 67 8.75 6.37 12.93
CA GLU A 67 7.83 6.93 11.94
C GLU A 67 6.67 5.97 11.71
N GLY A 68 5.45 6.51 11.59
CA GLY A 68 4.24 5.72 11.39
C GLY A 68 3.81 4.85 12.57
N ARG A 69 4.49 4.91 13.73
CA ARG A 69 4.10 4.16 14.93
C ARG A 69 2.69 4.57 15.36
N GLY A 70 1.84 3.58 15.61
CA GLY A 70 0.44 3.80 15.99
C GLY A 70 -0.50 3.94 14.78
N GLU A 71 0.00 3.90 13.55
CA GLU A 71 -0.83 3.57 12.39
C GLU A 71 -1.02 2.04 12.36
N PRO A 72 -2.24 1.51 12.61
CA PRO A 72 -2.47 0.08 12.73
C PRO A 72 -2.00 -0.76 11.53
N LEU A 73 -2.08 -0.25 10.30
CA LEU A 73 -1.66 -0.98 9.11
C LEU A 73 -0.13 -1.07 9.01
N ILE A 74 0.57 0.02 9.30
CA ILE A 74 2.05 0.04 9.32
C ILE A 74 2.56 -0.91 10.40
N ASP A 75 1.98 -0.85 11.60
CA ASP A 75 2.32 -1.73 12.70
C ASP A 75 2.07 -3.21 12.35
N ALA A 76 0.95 -3.52 11.69
CA ALA A 76 0.63 -4.88 11.26
C ALA A 76 1.58 -5.40 10.16
N MET A 77 1.99 -4.54 9.22
CA MET A 77 2.97 -4.88 8.18
C MET A 77 4.37 -5.11 8.76
N ARG A 78 4.81 -4.27 9.70
CA ARG A 78 6.07 -4.47 10.45
C ARG A 78 6.05 -5.76 11.25
N ALA A 79 4.99 -6.01 12.01
CA ALA A 79 4.82 -7.25 12.76
C ALA A 79 4.75 -8.50 11.87
N ALA A 80 4.42 -8.34 10.59
CA ALA A 80 4.45 -9.42 9.60
C ALA A 80 5.80 -9.55 8.88
N GLY A 81 6.76 -8.65 9.10
CA GLY A 81 8.05 -8.64 8.43
C GLY A 81 7.95 -8.34 6.93
N ILE A 82 6.96 -7.53 6.52
CA ILE A 82 6.72 -7.21 5.09
C ILE A 82 6.84 -5.72 4.76
N ALA A 83 7.30 -4.90 5.72
CA ALA A 83 7.55 -3.47 5.52
C ALA A 83 9.07 -3.22 5.37
N PRO A 84 9.52 -2.46 4.35
CA PRO A 84 8.74 -2.06 3.17
C PRO A 84 8.48 -3.25 2.24
N PRO A 85 7.34 -3.30 1.52
CA PRO A 85 7.11 -4.32 0.52
C PRO A 85 7.94 -4.07 -0.75
N PRO A 86 8.32 -5.12 -1.50
CA PRO A 86 8.94 -4.96 -2.82
C PRO A 86 8.13 -4.07 -3.74
N GLY A 87 8.79 -3.14 -4.45
CA GLY A 87 8.11 -2.22 -5.36
C GLY A 87 7.25 -1.13 -4.71
N LEU A 88 7.46 -0.81 -3.42
CA LEU A 88 6.72 0.25 -2.72
C LEU A 88 6.77 1.59 -3.45
N VAL A 89 7.96 2.05 -3.85
CA VAL A 89 8.13 3.35 -4.52
C VAL A 89 7.31 3.46 -5.82
N PRO A 90 7.46 2.57 -6.83
CA PRO A 90 6.65 2.67 -8.05
C PRO A 90 5.15 2.51 -7.77
N TRP A 91 4.76 1.77 -6.72
CA TRP A 91 3.37 1.66 -6.32
C TRP A 91 2.78 2.98 -5.80
N LEU A 92 3.50 3.68 -4.92
CA LEU A 92 3.08 4.99 -4.40
C LEU A 92 3.06 6.05 -5.51
N ASN A 93 4.09 6.06 -6.37
CA ASN A 93 4.12 6.94 -7.55
C ASN A 93 2.93 6.68 -8.49
N GLY A 94 2.50 5.42 -8.60
CA GLY A 94 1.30 5.07 -9.35
C GLY A 94 0.06 5.78 -8.80
N TRP A 95 -0.16 5.75 -7.49
CA TRP A 95 -1.26 6.48 -6.85
C TRP A 95 -1.11 8.00 -6.94
N GLU A 96 0.11 8.51 -6.85
CA GLU A 96 0.42 9.93 -7.01
C GLU A 96 0.05 10.45 -8.40
N ALA A 97 0.20 9.62 -9.44
CA ALA A 97 -0.15 9.97 -10.82
C ALA A 97 -1.64 10.28 -11.04
N LEU A 98 -2.51 9.99 -10.06
CA LEU A 98 -3.92 10.39 -10.10
C LEU A 98 -4.20 11.74 -9.42
N LEU A 99 -3.20 12.37 -8.81
CA LEU A 99 -3.35 13.68 -8.16
C LEU A 99 -3.16 14.81 -9.17
N GLY A 100 -4.13 15.73 -9.24
CA GLY A 100 -4.09 16.85 -10.20
C GLY A 100 -4.47 16.40 -11.61
N ASP A 101 -3.59 16.64 -12.58
CA ASP A 101 -3.78 16.17 -13.96
C ASP A 101 -3.46 14.67 -14.03
N ALA A 102 -4.51 13.85 -14.05
CA ALA A 102 -4.37 12.40 -13.95
C ALA A 102 -3.65 11.78 -15.17
N ASP A 103 -2.57 11.04 -14.91
CA ASP A 103 -1.88 10.19 -15.87
C ASP A 103 -2.24 8.72 -15.62
N LEU A 104 -3.20 8.22 -16.41
CA LEU A 104 -3.69 6.85 -16.29
C LEU A 104 -2.63 5.80 -16.69
N ALA A 105 -1.70 6.14 -17.58
CA ALA A 105 -0.65 5.22 -18.01
C ALA A 105 0.40 5.05 -16.92
N ALA A 106 0.84 6.17 -16.31
CA ALA A 106 1.72 6.15 -15.15
C ALA A 106 1.07 5.46 -13.94
N PHE A 107 -0.21 5.71 -13.69
CA PHE A 107 -0.98 5.00 -12.66
C PHE A 107 -0.97 3.48 -12.90
N ALA A 108 -1.35 3.04 -14.10
CA ALA A 108 -1.44 1.61 -14.42
C ALA A 108 -0.07 0.92 -14.30
N ALA A 109 0.98 1.54 -14.81
CA ALA A 109 2.34 1.01 -14.75
C ALA A 109 2.88 0.96 -13.31
N GLY A 110 2.73 2.05 -12.56
CA GLY A 110 3.23 2.18 -11.18
C GLY A 110 2.46 1.30 -10.20
N ARG A 111 1.14 1.48 -10.11
CA ARG A 111 0.28 0.73 -9.19
C ARG A 111 0.25 -0.75 -9.55
N GLY A 112 0.16 -1.08 -10.85
CA GLY A 112 0.23 -2.46 -11.32
C GLY A 112 1.59 -3.10 -11.04
N GLY A 113 2.66 -2.52 -11.58
CA GLY A 113 4.01 -3.07 -11.43
C GLY A 113 4.43 -3.21 -9.96
N GLY A 114 4.20 -2.19 -9.15
CA GLY A 114 4.54 -2.18 -7.73
C GLY A 114 3.72 -3.19 -6.90
N LEU A 115 2.38 -3.18 -7.00
CA LEU A 115 1.53 -4.11 -6.24
C LEU A 115 1.78 -5.57 -6.64
N PHE A 116 1.90 -5.88 -7.93
CA PHE A 116 2.10 -7.28 -8.36
C PHE A 116 3.48 -7.80 -7.98
N ARG A 117 4.52 -6.94 -7.98
CA ARG A 117 5.84 -7.25 -7.42
C ARG A 117 5.75 -7.56 -5.92
N ALA A 118 5.02 -6.72 -5.17
CA ALA A 118 4.75 -6.96 -3.76
C ALA A 118 3.96 -8.26 -3.53
N LEU A 119 2.99 -8.62 -4.37
CA LEU A 119 2.27 -9.88 -4.23
C LEU A 119 3.17 -11.09 -4.56
N ALA A 120 4.05 -10.98 -5.55
CA ALA A 120 5.00 -12.03 -5.92
C ALA A 120 6.12 -12.25 -4.90
N GLY A 121 6.44 -11.23 -4.09
CA GLY A 121 7.54 -11.26 -3.12
C GLY A 121 8.92 -11.34 -3.76
N ARG A 122 9.08 -10.65 -4.88
CA ARG A 122 10.30 -10.55 -5.67
C ARG A 122 10.54 -9.08 -5.99
N GLU A 123 11.77 -8.70 -6.31
CA GLU A 123 12.10 -7.41 -6.94
C GLU A 123 11.95 -7.48 -8.47
#